data_AF-A0A961QSK5-F1
#
_entry.id   AF-A0A961QSK5-F1
#
_cell.length_a   1.000
_cell.length_b   1.000
_cell.length_c   1.000
_cell.angle_alpha   90.00
_cell.angle_beta   90.00
_cell.angle_gamma   90.00
#
_symmetry.space_group_name_H-M   'P 1'
#
loop_
_entity.id
_entity.type
_entity.pdbx_description
1 polymer ?
#
loop_
_entity_poly.entity_id
_entity_poly.type
_entity_poly.pdbx_seq_one_letter_code
_entity_poly.pdbx_strand_id
1 'polypeptide(L)'
;RSAHSALVINGSQRVLYDPAGTFTHPDLPRRGDVHYGITPRYLDYYERYHARFSHFVHSQKVYVSRETADRVMANAIAEGRTPKMFCASSVTTALRGVPPFTGVRYTLLPETTLEDFARIPGVEDSYVYESDIGKNNAWEHSDILPE
;
A
#
# COMPACT_ATOMS: atom_id res chain seq x y z
N ARG A 1 -3.43 -16.37 -2.78
CA ARG A 1 -3.73 -15.93 -1.40
C ARG A 1 -2.81 -14.78 -1.08
N SER A 2 -3.38 -13.58 -0.97
CA SER A 2 -2.63 -12.40 -0.57
C SER A 2 -2.25 -12.46 0.91
N ALA A 3 -0.98 -12.18 1.22
CA ALA A 3 -0.42 -12.23 2.57
C ALA A 3 -0.30 -10.85 3.23
N HIS A 4 -0.47 -9.77 2.45
CA HIS A 4 -0.24 -8.40 2.90
C HIS A 4 -1.09 -7.40 2.12
N SER A 5 -1.40 -6.26 2.72
CA SER A 5 -2.17 -5.18 2.09
C SER A 5 -1.70 -3.83 2.60
N ALA A 6 -1.63 -2.86 1.69
CA ALA A 6 -1.26 -1.47 1.98
C ALA A 6 -2.08 -0.51 1.11
N LEU A 7 -2.05 0.78 1.44
CA LEU A 7 -2.68 1.85 0.65
C LEU A 7 -1.66 2.91 0.25
N VAL A 8 -1.67 3.29 -1.02
CA VAL A 8 -1.06 4.55 -1.48
C VAL A 8 -2.16 5.58 -1.61
N ILE A 9 -2.04 6.70 -0.90
CA ILE A 9 -3.09 7.72 -0.82
C ILE A 9 -2.53 9.03 -1.36
N ASN A 10 -3.16 9.55 -2.42
CA ASN A 10 -2.78 10.79 -3.09
C ASN A 10 -3.74 11.93 -2.67
N GLY A 11 -3.52 12.51 -1.48
CA GLY A 11 -4.33 13.62 -0.94
C GLY A 11 -3.60 14.97 -1.04
N SER A 12 -3.65 15.75 0.04
CA SER A 12 -2.89 16.98 0.25
C SER A 12 -1.38 16.75 0.21
N GLN A 13 -0.98 15.51 0.46
CA GLN A 13 0.34 14.95 0.28
C GLN A 13 0.17 13.48 -0.13
N ARG A 14 1.27 12.86 -0.56
CA ARG A 14 1.28 11.44 -0.90
C ARG A 14 1.84 10.62 0.26
N VAL A 15 1.07 9.64 0.72
CA VAL A 15 1.49 8.71 1.78
C VAL A 15 1.35 7.27 1.34
N LEU A 16 2.21 6.41 1.87
CA LEU A 16 2.05 4.97 1.85
C LEU A 16 1.69 4.52 3.26
N TYR A 17 0.49 3.96 3.43
CA TYR A 17 0.07 3.31 4.66
C TYR A 17 0.31 1.81 4.54
N ASP A 18 1.30 1.32 5.28
CA ASP A 18 1.81 -0.06 5.25
C ASP A 18 1.56 -0.77 6.61
N PRO A 19 0.29 -1.02 6.98
CA PRO A 19 -0.06 -1.53 8.31
C PRO A 19 0.55 -2.90 8.57
N ALA A 20 1.20 -3.07 9.71
CA ALA A 20 1.93 -4.29 10.09
C ALA A 20 3.05 -4.70 9.10
N GLY A 21 3.39 -3.84 8.15
CA GLY A 21 4.47 -4.04 7.21
C GLY A 21 5.85 -3.85 7.85
N THR A 22 6.86 -4.28 7.10
CA THR A 22 8.26 -4.18 7.53
C THR A 22 9.10 -3.38 6.55
N PHE A 23 8.49 -2.72 5.57
CA PHE A 23 9.23 -1.90 4.64
C PHE A 23 9.81 -0.68 5.35
N THR A 24 11.08 -0.38 5.07
CA THR A 24 11.77 0.80 5.59
C THR A 24 12.78 1.28 4.56
N HIS A 25 12.99 2.59 4.48
CA HIS A 25 14.02 3.19 3.67
C HIS A 25 14.64 4.37 4.44
N PRO A 26 15.98 4.57 4.45
CA PRO A 26 16.64 5.62 5.24
C PRO A 26 16.07 7.03 4.96
N ASP A 27 15.82 7.33 3.69
CA ASP A 27 15.32 8.63 3.25
C ASP A 27 13.79 8.75 3.20
N LEU A 28 13.05 7.73 3.66
CA LEU A 28 11.58 7.74 3.66
C LEU A 28 11.05 7.83 5.10
N PRO A 29 10.74 9.05 5.58
CA PRO A 29 10.28 9.24 6.96
C PRO A 29 8.96 8.49 7.20
N ARG A 30 8.84 7.88 8.38
CA ARG A 30 7.63 7.18 8.80
C ARG A 30 7.20 7.55 10.22
N ARG A 31 5.89 7.57 10.46
CA ARG A 31 5.31 7.65 11.81
C ARG A 31 4.25 6.56 11.94
N GLY A 32 4.51 5.62 12.85
CA GLY A 32 3.74 4.39 12.88
C GLY A 32 3.91 3.64 11.56
N ASP A 33 2.80 3.22 10.97
CA ASP A 33 2.79 2.47 9.72
C ASP A 33 2.54 3.39 8.50
N VAL A 34 2.65 4.71 8.66
CA VAL A 34 2.52 5.69 7.58
C VAL A 34 3.88 6.22 7.17
N HIS A 35 4.24 6.01 5.90
CA HIS A 35 5.37 6.64 5.23
C HIS A 35 4.94 7.92 4.51
N TYR A 36 5.71 8.98 4.69
CA TYR A 36 5.42 10.31 4.13
C TYR A 36 6.34 10.63 2.97
N GLY A 37 5.82 11.31 1.94
CA GLY A 37 6.62 11.72 0.78
C GLY A 37 6.93 10.59 -0.19
N ILE A 38 6.05 9.58 -0.29
CA ILE A 38 6.24 8.46 -1.21
C ILE A 38 6.25 8.97 -2.66
N THR A 39 7.37 8.80 -3.35
CA THR A 39 7.54 9.15 -4.78
C THR A 39 7.27 7.92 -5.64
N PRO A 40 7.11 8.06 -6.98
CA PRO A 40 7.06 6.89 -7.86
C PRO A 40 8.25 5.93 -7.67
N ARG A 41 9.46 6.46 -7.44
CA ARG A 41 10.65 5.66 -7.17
C ARG A 41 10.55 4.87 -5.86
N TYR A 42 10.09 5.49 -4.78
CA TYR A 42 9.90 4.76 -3.52
C TYR A 42 8.76 3.76 -3.57
N LEU A 43 7.71 4.04 -4.35
CA LEU A 43 6.64 3.08 -4.58
C LEU A 43 7.14 1.86 -5.35
N ASP A 44 7.97 2.05 -6.39
CA ASP A 44 8.61 0.94 -7.09
C ASP A 44 9.46 0.09 -6.12
N TYR A 45 10.26 0.71 -5.25
CA TYR A 45 11.01 -0.03 -4.22
C TYR A 45 10.11 -0.82 -3.27
N TYR A 46 8.97 -0.25 -2.88
CA TYR A 46 7.99 -0.94 -2.03
C TYR A 46 7.34 -2.13 -2.75
N GLU A 47 6.90 -1.94 -3.99
CA GLU A 47 6.27 -3.01 -4.78
C GLU A 47 7.27 -4.14 -5.03
N ARG A 48 8.51 -3.82 -5.39
CA ARG A 48 9.57 -4.83 -5.55
C ARG A 48 9.94 -5.52 -4.26
N TYR A 49 9.98 -4.81 -3.12
CA TYR A 49 10.20 -5.44 -1.80
C TYR A 49 9.18 -6.54 -1.50
N HIS A 50 7.96 -6.43 -2.05
CA HIS A 50 6.89 -7.41 -1.90
C HIS A 50 6.73 -8.35 -3.10
N ALA A 51 7.39 -8.12 -4.22
CA ALA A 51 7.47 -9.06 -5.33
C ALA A 51 8.71 -9.96 -5.16
N ARG A 52 8.62 -11.22 -5.56
CA ARG A 52 9.72 -12.21 -5.64
C ARG A 52 9.23 -13.41 -6.44
N PHE A 53 10.09 -14.36 -6.79
CA PHE A 53 9.69 -15.53 -7.60
C PHE A 53 8.41 -16.27 -7.10
N SER A 54 8.21 -16.33 -5.79
CA SER A 54 7.06 -17.01 -5.17
C SER A 54 5.79 -16.15 -5.04
N HIS A 55 5.88 -14.83 -5.25
CA HIS A 55 4.79 -13.89 -4.96
C HIS A 55 4.88 -12.63 -5.83
N PHE A 56 3.74 -12.13 -6.28
CA PHE A 56 3.65 -10.89 -7.05
C PHE A 56 2.87 -9.83 -6.27
N VAL A 57 3.00 -8.57 -6.69
CA VAL A 57 2.14 -7.49 -6.21
C VAL A 57 0.99 -7.28 -7.20
N HIS A 58 -0.23 -7.29 -6.66
CA HIS A 58 -1.44 -6.89 -7.37
C HIS A 58 -1.86 -5.52 -6.83
N SER A 59 -1.72 -4.50 -7.65
CA SER A 59 -2.08 -3.13 -7.31
C SER A 59 -3.41 -2.76 -7.97
N GLN A 60 -4.25 -2.04 -7.22
CA GLN A 60 -5.54 -1.54 -7.68
C GLN A 60 -5.61 -0.05 -7.43
N LYS A 61 -5.99 0.70 -8.47
CA LYS A 61 -6.02 2.15 -8.44
C LYS A 61 -7.38 2.66 -8.87
N VAL A 62 -7.92 3.61 -8.11
CA VAL A 62 -9.12 4.36 -8.49
C VAL A 62 -8.87 5.85 -8.25
N TYR A 63 -9.30 6.68 -9.19
CA TYR A 63 -9.23 8.14 -9.03
C TYR A 63 -10.39 8.62 -8.16
N VAL A 64 -10.10 9.50 -7.22
CA VAL A 64 -11.06 10.10 -6.30
C VAL A 64 -10.78 11.60 -6.16
N SER A 65 -11.73 12.34 -5.59
CA SER A 65 -11.49 13.74 -5.25
C SER A 65 -10.40 13.85 -4.16
N ARG A 66 -9.72 15.00 -4.12
CA ARG A 66 -8.75 15.30 -3.06
C ARG A 66 -9.37 15.20 -1.67
N GLU A 67 -10.62 15.66 -1.51
CA GLU A 67 -11.35 15.57 -0.24
C GLU A 67 -11.53 14.10 0.22
N THR A 68 -11.92 13.21 -0.69
CA THR A 68 -12.01 11.78 -0.41
C THR A 68 -10.65 11.22 0.01
N ALA A 69 -9.59 11.52 -0.74
CA ALA A 69 -8.24 11.05 -0.43
C ALA A 69 -7.75 11.57 0.93
N ASP A 70 -8.01 12.83 1.27
CA ASP A 70 -7.65 13.44 2.56
C ASP A 70 -8.37 12.78 3.73
N ARG A 71 -9.65 12.39 3.55
CA ARG A 71 -10.40 11.65 4.57
C ARG A 71 -9.82 10.26 4.82
N VAL A 72 -9.49 9.52 3.75
CA VAL A 72 -8.82 8.21 3.89
C VAL A 72 -7.44 8.37 4.54
N MET A 73 -6.67 9.38 4.15
CA MET A 73 -5.37 9.68 4.75
C MET A 73 -5.49 10.00 6.25
N ALA A 74 -6.47 10.82 6.63
CA ALA A 74 -6.72 11.13 8.04
C ALA A 74 -7.05 9.88 8.85
N ASN A 75 -7.88 8.99 8.31
CA ASN A 75 -8.19 7.71 8.95
C ASN A 75 -6.92 6.83 9.10
N ALA A 76 -6.12 6.70 8.05
CA ALA A 76 -4.87 5.91 8.09
C ALA A 76 -3.86 6.45 9.12
N ILE A 77 -3.73 7.78 9.23
CA ILE A 77 -2.89 8.43 10.24
C ILE A 77 -3.44 8.17 11.66
N ALA A 78 -4.76 8.19 11.84
CA ALA A 78 -5.40 7.93 13.12
C ALA A 78 -5.24 6.47 13.57
N GLU A 79 -5.32 5.51 12.64
CA GLU A 79 -5.06 4.08 12.91
C GLU A 79 -3.61 3.86 13.39
N GLY A 80 -2.63 4.54 12.78
CA GLY A 80 -1.26 4.57 13.29
C GLY A 80 -0.54 3.24 13.17
N ARG A 81 -0.29 2.54 14.29
CA ARG A 81 0.50 1.29 14.33
C ARG A 81 -0.43 0.08 14.41
N THR A 82 -0.26 -0.86 13.50
CA THR A 82 -1.07 -2.07 13.40
C THR A 82 -0.31 -3.29 13.91
N PRO A 83 -0.91 -4.12 14.78
CA PRO A 83 -0.32 -5.40 15.17
C PRO A 83 -0.17 -6.37 13.98
N LYS A 84 0.80 -7.28 14.05
CA LYS A 84 1.03 -8.27 13.00
C LYS A 84 -0.26 -9.03 12.63
N MET A 85 -0.43 -9.32 11.34
CA MET A 85 -1.58 -10.00 10.74
C MET A 85 -2.88 -9.18 10.64
N PHE A 86 -2.92 -7.94 11.15
CA PHE A 86 -4.10 -7.07 11.08
C PHE A 86 -4.04 -6.04 9.93
N CYS A 87 -3.18 -6.25 8.93
CA CYS A 87 -3.00 -5.31 7.82
C CYS A 87 -4.31 -5.04 7.06
N ALA A 88 -5.06 -6.10 6.71
CA ALA A 88 -6.32 -5.96 5.98
C ALA A 88 -7.41 -5.21 6.78
N SER A 89 -7.52 -5.47 8.08
CA SER A 89 -8.50 -4.77 8.93
C SER A 89 -8.16 -3.29 9.06
N SER A 90 -6.88 -2.95 9.15
CA SER A 90 -6.44 -1.56 9.22
C SER A 90 -6.63 -0.83 7.89
N VAL A 91 -6.31 -1.47 6.76
CA VAL A 91 -6.60 -0.93 5.42
C VAL A 91 -8.11 -0.66 5.25
N THR A 92 -8.95 -1.64 5.57
CA THR A 92 -10.41 -1.49 5.40
C THR A 92 -11.02 -0.50 6.39
N THR A 93 -10.43 -0.34 7.57
CA THR A 93 -10.81 0.71 8.52
C THR A 93 -10.45 2.10 8.01
N ALA A 94 -9.28 2.28 7.38
CA ALA A 94 -8.91 3.54 6.75
C ALA A 94 -9.89 3.99 5.65
N LEU A 95 -10.49 3.04 4.93
CA LEU A 95 -11.48 3.29 3.89
C LEU A 95 -12.91 3.51 4.42
N ARG A 96 -13.18 3.17 5.68
CA ARG A 96 -14.53 3.11 6.24
C ARG A 96 -15.21 4.47 6.28
N GLY A 97 -16.47 4.51 5.81
CA GLY A 97 -17.29 5.73 5.83
C GLY A 97 -16.90 6.79 4.79
N VAL A 98 -16.01 6.45 3.84
CA VAL A 98 -15.57 7.35 2.78
C VAL A 98 -16.01 6.82 1.41
N PRO A 99 -16.87 7.53 0.66
CA PRO A 99 -17.17 7.18 -0.73
C PRO A 99 -15.92 7.32 -1.64
N PRO A 100 -15.72 6.44 -2.65
CA PRO A 100 -16.63 5.38 -3.10
C PRO A 100 -16.48 4.04 -2.35
N PHE A 101 -15.66 3.99 -1.29
CA PHE A 101 -15.25 2.75 -0.61
C PHE A 101 -16.31 2.17 0.34
N THR A 102 -17.54 2.68 0.33
CA THR A 102 -18.63 2.23 1.22
C THR A 102 -18.99 0.74 1.06
N GLY A 103 -18.69 0.14 -0.09
CA GLY A 103 -18.86 -1.30 -0.34
C GLY A 103 -17.71 -2.18 0.13
N VAL A 104 -16.59 -1.59 0.57
CA VAL A 104 -15.44 -2.33 1.09
C VAL A 104 -15.72 -2.76 2.52
N ARG A 105 -15.82 -4.08 2.75
CA ARG A 105 -16.16 -4.63 4.05
C ARG A 105 -14.94 -4.65 4.96
N TYR A 106 -15.18 -4.55 6.26
CA TYR A 106 -14.16 -4.90 7.24
C TYR A 106 -13.80 -6.39 7.13
N THR A 107 -12.51 -6.70 7.05
CA THR A 107 -12.03 -8.08 6.92
C THR A 107 -10.61 -8.21 7.47
N LEU A 108 -10.24 -9.42 7.88
CA LEU A 108 -8.86 -9.79 8.22
C LEU A 108 -8.12 -10.40 7.02
N LEU A 109 -8.80 -10.58 5.89
CA LEU A 109 -8.26 -11.24 4.71
C LEU A 109 -7.90 -10.20 3.65
N PRO A 110 -6.62 -10.05 3.28
CA PRO A 110 -6.19 -9.15 2.21
C PRO A 110 -6.90 -9.43 0.87
N GLU A 111 -7.12 -10.72 0.56
CA GLU A 111 -7.83 -11.14 -0.66
C GLU A 111 -9.24 -10.55 -0.74
N THR A 112 -9.99 -10.56 0.37
CA THR A 112 -11.35 -10.00 0.41
C THR A 112 -11.34 -8.48 0.23
N THR A 113 -10.29 -7.80 0.71
CA THR A 113 -10.14 -6.35 0.48
C THR A 113 -9.99 -6.06 -1.01
N LEU A 114 -9.16 -6.84 -1.70
CA LEU A 114 -8.94 -6.75 -3.15
C LEU A 114 -10.23 -7.05 -3.94
N GLU A 115 -10.95 -8.11 -3.58
CA GLU A 115 -12.22 -8.47 -4.22
C GLU A 115 -13.30 -7.39 -4.08
N ASP A 116 -13.41 -6.76 -2.92
CA ASP A 116 -14.38 -5.68 -2.69
C ASP A 116 -13.97 -4.40 -3.41
N PHE A 117 -12.67 -4.07 -3.39
CA PHE A 117 -12.14 -2.89 -4.06
C PHE A 117 -12.33 -2.99 -5.57
N ALA A 118 -12.10 -4.17 -6.18
CA ALA A 118 -12.32 -4.44 -7.61
C ALA A 118 -13.74 -4.12 -8.11
N ARG A 119 -14.74 -4.08 -7.21
CA ARG A 119 -16.14 -3.77 -7.56
C ARG A 119 -16.41 -2.27 -7.68
N ILE A 120 -15.45 -1.43 -7.29
CA ILE A 120 -15.58 0.02 -7.41
C ILE A 120 -15.46 0.41 -8.89
N PRO A 121 -16.41 1.19 -9.44
CA PRO A 121 -16.32 1.64 -10.83
C PRO A 121 -15.03 2.42 -11.11
N GLY A 122 -14.35 2.08 -12.20
CA GLY A 122 -13.12 2.78 -12.64
C GLY A 122 -11.84 2.31 -11.95
N VAL A 123 -11.85 1.16 -11.28
CA VAL A 123 -10.62 0.53 -10.79
C VAL A 123 -9.77 0.02 -11.96
N GLU A 124 -8.48 0.34 -11.89
CA GLU A 124 -7.44 -0.14 -12.79
C GLU A 124 -6.52 -1.09 -12.04
N ASP A 125 -6.32 -2.30 -12.58
CA ASP A 125 -5.38 -3.28 -12.05
C ASP A 125 -4.00 -3.13 -12.70
N SER A 126 -2.95 -3.31 -11.92
CA SER A 126 -1.58 -3.53 -12.40
C SER A 126 -0.88 -4.60 -11.59
N TYR A 127 0.12 -5.23 -12.19
CA TYR A 127 0.84 -6.35 -11.59
C TYR A 127 2.34 -6.12 -11.67
N VAL A 128 3.05 -6.37 -10.56
CA VAL A 128 4.51 -6.39 -10.51
C VAL A 128 4.97 -7.80 -10.18
N TYR A 129 5.71 -8.40 -11.10
CA TYR A 129 6.34 -9.70 -10.97
C TYR A 129 7.84 -9.52 -10.87
N GLU A 130 8.48 -10.28 -10.00
CA GLU A 130 9.93 -10.37 -9.92
C GLU A 130 10.36 -11.83 -10.01
N SER A 131 11.49 -12.10 -10.64
CA SER A 131 12.01 -13.45 -10.89
C SER A 131 13.11 -13.88 -9.92
N ASP A 132 13.47 -13.02 -8.97
CA ASP A 132 14.52 -13.26 -7.99
C ASP A 132 14.08 -14.12 -6.80
N ILE A 133 15.06 -14.78 -6.19
CA ILE A 133 14.87 -15.67 -5.04
C ILE A 133 15.42 -14.93 -3.81
N GLY A 134 14.54 -14.36 -2.98
CA GLY A 134 14.95 -13.67 -1.76
C GLY A 134 14.02 -12.55 -1.32
N LYS A 135 14.55 -11.63 -0.50
CA LYS A 135 13.96 -10.31 -0.25
C LYS A 135 14.60 -9.31 -1.20
N ASN A 136 13.79 -8.46 -1.81
CA ASN A 136 14.29 -7.51 -2.79
C ASN A 136 14.60 -6.20 -2.07
N ASN A 137 15.85 -6.06 -1.66
CA ASN A 137 16.38 -4.81 -1.12
C ASN A 137 17.07 -4.04 -2.24
N ALA A 138 16.37 -3.76 -3.35
CA ALA A 138 16.97 -3.16 -4.56
C ALA A 138 17.68 -1.82 -4.29
N TRP A 139 17.34 -1.12 -3.21
CA TRP A 139 17.97 0.10 -2.74
C TRP A 139 19.27 -0.11 -1.92
N GLU A 140 19.53 -1.32 -1.40
CA GLU A 140 20.82 -1.64 -0.75
C GLU A 140 21.96 -1.85 -1.77
N HIS A 141 21.63 -2.04 -3.05
CA HIS A 141 22.60 -2.26 -4.13
C HIS A 141 22.68 -1.09 -5.12
N SER A 142 22.04 0.06 -4.83
CA SER A 142 21.99 1.19 -5.78
C SER A 142 23.26 2.05 -5.85
N ASP A 143 24.40 1.55 -5.36
CA ASP A 143 25.69 2.25 -5.44
C ASP A 143 26.48 1.96 -6.73
N ILE A 144 25.94 1.22 -7.71
CA ILE A 144 26.62 1.04 -9.00
C ILE A 144 25.63 1.08 -10.16
N LEU A 145 25.45 2.27 -10.74
CA LEU A 145 25.33 2.42 -12.19
C LEU A 145 26.34 3.50 -12.60
N PRO A 146 27.34 3.20 -13.46
CA PRO A 146 28.14 4.25 -14.05
C PRO A 146 27.30 5.05 -15.05
N GLU A 147 27.67 6.32 -15.22
CA GLU A 147 27.04 7.35 -16.05
C GLU A 147 26.68 6.91 -17.48
#